data_AF-A0AAW7EDQ8-F1
#
_entry.id   AF-A0AAW7EDQ8-F1
#
_cell.length_a   1.000
_cell.length_b   1.000
_cell.length_c   1.000
_cell.angle_alpha   90.00
_cell.angle_beta   90.00
_cell.angle_gamma   90.00
#
_symmetry.space_group_name_H-M   'P 1'
#
loop_
_entity.id
_entity.type
_entity.pdbx_description
1 polymer ?
#
loop_
_entity_poly.entity_id
_entity_poly.type
_entity_poly.pdbx_seq_one_letter_code
_entity_poly.pdbx_strand_id
1 'polypeptide(L)'
;AESLANQKNFEEAMFLLTAIPECSKGYDAGMKAAEKVYQLYVDHACMENFNKAKAAWNAQQDAYGAHEAGQYLVTIFPESKCYSAAIALQREMKAQVKADLDFEIKMYNDAVSLEQQRIEAWKAVGTAFAKRKGDTYVVLRR
;
A
#
# COMPACT_ATOMS: atom_id res chain seq x y z
N ALA A 1 5.21 -18.50 0.32
CA ALA A 1 4.68 -17.13 0.51
C ALA A 1 5.75 -16.18 1.06
N GLU A 2 6.41 -16.46 2.19
CA GLU A 2 7.45 -15.58 2.75
C GLU A 2 8.60 -15.30 1.77
N SER A 3 9.11 -16.31 1.05
CA SER A 3 10.12 -16.12 0.00
C SER A 3 9.66 -15.20 -1.15
N LEU A 4 8.37 -15.27 -1.53
CA LEU A 4 7.80 -14.38 -2.56
C LEU A 4 7.72 -12.94 -2.06
N ALA A 5 7.31 -12.73 -0.81
CA ALA A 5 7.28 -11.41 -0.19
C ALA A 5 8.68 -10.79 -0.10
N ASN A 6 9.70 -11.58 0.23
CA ASN A 6 11.10 -11.14 0.23
C ASN A 6 11.60 -10.73 -1.17
N GLN A 7 11.03 -11.33 -2.22
CA GLN A 7 11.27 -10.97 -3.62
C GLN A 7 10.37 -9.84 -4.12
N LYS A 8 9.61 -9.18 -3.23
CA LYS A 8 8.61 -8.14 -3.55
C LYS A 8 7.43 -8.61 -4.39
N ASN A 9 7.24 -9.92 -4.54
CA ASN A 9 6.06 -10.52 -5.16
C ASN A 9 4.91 -10.61 -4.13
N PHE A 10 4.53 -9.45 -3.57
CA PHE A 10 3.58 -9.36 -2.46
C PHE A 10 2.18 -9.85 -2.83
N GLU A 11 1.74 -9.56 -4.06
CA GLU A 11 0.43 -9.95 -4.58
C GLU A 11 0.29 -11.47 -4.68
N GLU A 12 1.31 -12.14 -5.21
CA GLU A 12 1.35 -13.60 -5.33
C GLU A 12 1.50 -14.26 -3.95
N ALA A 13 2.36 -13.69 -3.09
CA ALA A 13 2.49 -14.15 -1.71
C ALA A 13 1.16 -14.08 -0.96
N MET A 14 0.41 -12.99 -1.13
CA MET A 14 -0.90 -12.80 -0.50
C MET A 14 -1.97 -13.71 -1.09
N PHE A 15 -2.00 -13.89 -2.41
CA PHE A 15 -2.93 -14.80 -3.06
C PHE A 15 -2.81 -16.21 -2.48
N LEU A 16 -1.59 -16.73 -2.33
CA LEU A 16 -1.37 -18.06 -1.78
C LEU A 16 -1.83 -18.19 -0.32
N LEU A 17 -1.67 -17.13 0.48
CA LEU A 17 -2.02 -17.14 1.90
C LEU A 17 -3.53 -16.99 2.12
N THR A 18 -4.19 -16.15 1.34
CA THR A 18 -5.64 -15.93 1.39
C THR A 18 -6.45 -17.07 0.77
N ALA A 19 -5.83 -17.91 -0.06
CA ALA A 19 -6.46 -19.10 -0.63
C ALA A 19 -6.57 -20.29 0.34
N ILE A 20 -5.99 -20.18 1.54
CA ILE A 20 -6.07 -21.22 2.57
C ILE A 20 -7.52 -21.28 3.13
N PRO A 21 -8.21 -22.42 3.07
CA PRO A 21 -9.58 -22.52 3.58
C PRO A 21 -9.66 -22.33 5.09
N GLU A 22 -10.72 -21.66 5.57
CA GLU A 22 -10.97 -21.41 7.00
C GLU A 22 -11.09 -22.70 7.82
N CYS A 23 -11.61 -23.76 7.22
CA CYS A 23 -11.74 -25.07 7.86
C CYS A 23 -10.42 -25.85 7.97
N SER A 24 -9.32 -25.34 7.42
CA SER A 24 -8.02 -26.02 7.42
C SER A 24 -7.23 -25.74 8.70
N LYS A 25 -6.48 -26.74 9.19
CA LYS A 25 -5.56 -26.59 10.34
C LYS A 25 -4.49 -25.50 10.12
N GLY A 26 -4.25 -25.10 8.87
CA GLY A 26 -3.25 -24.10 8.51
C GLY A 26 -3.79 -22.68 8.43
N TYR A 27 -5.10 -22.45 8.62
CA TYR A 27 -5.73 -21.15 8.40
C TYR A 27 -5.12 -20.05 9.29
N ASP A 28 -5.08 -20.24 10.60
CA ASP A 28 -4.58 -19.23 11.53
C ASP A 28 -3.12 -18.86 11.27
N ALA A 29 -2.28 -19.87 10.97
CA ALA A 29 -0.89 -19.65 10.60
C ALA A 29 -0.76 -18.92 9.25
N GLY A 30 -1.61 -19.27 8.28
CA GLY A 30 -1.71 -18.61 6.99
C GLY A 30 -2.11 -17.14 7.10
N MET A 31 -3.11 -16.84 7.92
CA MET A 31 -3.58 -15.48 8.18
C MET A 31 -2.53 -14.63 8.90
N LYS A 32 -1.82 -15.21 9.88
CA LYS A 32 -0.69 -14.52 10.53
C LYS A 32 0.46 -14.23 9.56
N ALA A 33 0.74 -15.15 8.63
CA ALA A 33 1.71 -14.89 7.57
C ALA A 33 1.21 -13.83 6.58
N ALA A 34 -0.10 -13.80 6.28
CA ALA A 34 -0.71 -12.80 5.42
C ALA A 34 -0.55 -11.39 6.01
N GLU A 35 -0.80 -11.24 7.30
CA GLU A 35 -0.59 -9.99 8.03
C GLU A 35 0.85 -9.47 7.90
N LYS A 36 1.84 -10.35 8.05
CA LYS A 36 3.27 -9.99 7.88
C LYS A 36 3.58 -9.55 6.44
N VAL A 37 3.14 -10.32 5.46
CA VAL A 37 3.34 -10.01 4.03
C VAL A 37 2.69 -8.68 3.69
N TYR A 38 1.51 -8.41 4.26
CA TYR A 38 0.83 -7.14 4.09
C TYR A 38 1.66 -5.97 4.62
N GLN A 39 2.16 -6.07 5.85
CA GLN A 39 2.97 -5.00 6.43
C GLN A 39 4.23 -4.72 5.58
N LEU A 40 4.86 -5.77 5.04
CA LEU A 40 6.00 -5.62 4.12
C LEU A 40 5.61 -4.88 2.84
N TYR A 41 4.45 -5.18 2.26
CA TYR A 41 3.94 -4.45 1.10
C TYR A 41 3.69 -2.97 1.43
N VAL A 42 3.03 -2.68 2.56
CA VAL A 42 2.70 -1.32 2.97
C VAL A 42 3.96 -0.50 3.19
N ASP A 43 4.93 -1.05 3.89
CA ASP A 43 6.21 -0.39 4.15
C ASP A 43 6.95 -0.14 2.83
N HIS A 44 6.92 -1.09 1.90
CA HIS A 44 7.54 -0.94 0.58
C HIS A 44 6.87 0.15 -0.26
N ALA A 45 5.53 0.09 -0.39
CA ALA A 45 4.75 1.08 -1.14
C ALA A 45 4.92 2.49 -0.54
N CYS A 46 4.97 2.59 0.79
CA CYS A 46 5.27 3.83 1.48
C CYS A 46 6.61 4.41 1.02
N MET A 47 7.70 3.63 1.10
CA MET A 47 9.02 4.10 0.71
C MET A 47 9.07 4.55 -0.75
N GLU A 48 8.43 3.81 -1.66
CA GLU A 48 8.38 4.19 -3.08
C GLU A 48 7.63 5.51 -3.30
N ASN A 49 6.43 5.63 -2.74
CA ASN A 49 5.60 6.83 -2.93
C ASN A 49 6.18 8.05 -2.20
N PHE A 50 6.75 7.86 -1.01
CA PHE A 50 7.45 8.93 -0.30
C PHE A 50 8.66 9.44 -1.09
N ASN A 51 9.45 8.55 -1.69
CA ASN A 51 10.59 8.95 -2.51
C ASN A 51 10.15 9.70 -3.77
N LYS A 52 9.06 9.29 -4.42
CA LYS A 52 8.47 10.01 -5.56
C LYS A 52 7.95 11.39 -5.14
N ALA A 53 7.23 11.48 -4.02
CA ALA A 53 6.75 12.74 -3.46
C ALA A 53 7.91 13.70 -3.18
N LYS A 54 8.95 13.21 -2.52
CA LYS A 54 10.13 13.99 -2.18
C LYS A 54 10.89 14.45 -3.43
N ALA A 55 10.99 13.59 -4.46
CA ALA A 55 11.60 13.96 -5.73
C ALA A 55 10.80 15.05 -6.45
N ALA A 56 9.47 14.93 -6.52
CA ALA A 56 8.60 15.93 -7.12
C ALA A 56 8.73 17.29 -6.41
N TRP A 57 8.71 17.28 -5.07
CA TRP A 57 8.89 18.49 -4.27
C TRP A 57 10.26 19.14 -4.47
N ASN A 58 11.33 18.34 -4.44
CA ASN A 58 12.68 18.85 -4.62
C ASN A 58 12.95 19.37 -6.03
N ALA A 59 12.22 18.87 -7.04
CA ALA A 59 12.35 19.36 -8.41
C ALA A 59 11.79 20.76 -8.58
N GLN A 60 10.68 21.09 -7.90
CA GLN A 60 10.06 22.40 -7.96
C GLN A 60 9.30 22.72 -6.66
N GLN A 61 9.83 23.65 -5.87
CA GLN A 61 9.25 23.98 -4.56
C GLN A 61 8.18 25.08 -4.63
N ASP A 62 7.17 24.87 -5.47
CA ASP A 62 6.02 25.75 -5.63
C ASP A 62 4.70 24.96 -5.64
N ALA A 63 3.59 25.62 -5.97
CA ALA A 63 2.28 25.00 -5.99
C ALA A 63 2.17 23.79 -6.91
N TYR A 64 2.89 23.78 -8.04
CA TYR A 64 2.86 22.66 -8.98
C TYR A 64 3.61 21.44 -8.42
N GLY A 65 4.82 21.63 -7.90
CA GLY A 65 5.56 20.51 -7.31
C GLY A 65 4.91 19.98 -6.03
N ALA A 66 4.22 20.84 -5.27
CA ALA A 66 3.43 20.39 -4.12
C ALA A 66 2.18 19.60 -4.53
N HIS A 67 1.51 19.97 -5.63
CA HIS A 67 0.42 19.18 -6.21
C HIS A 67 0.90 17.79 -6.63
N GLU A 68 1.99 17.72 -7.42
CA GLU A 68 2.60 16.46 -7.87
C GLU A 68 3.03 15.58 -6.68
N ALA A 69 3.67 16.17 -5.67
CA ALA A 69 4.05 15.45 -4.46
C ALA A 69 2.82 14.92 -3.69
N GLY A 70 1.76 15.71 -3.61
CA GLY A 70 0.49 15.35 -2.97
C GLY A 70 -0.16 14.10 -3.56
N GLN A 71 -0.10 13.94 -4.89
CA GLN A 71 -0.62 12.74 -5.59
C GLN A 71 0.03 11.45 -5.11
N TYR A 72 1.30 11.50 -4.69
CA TYR A 72 2.00 10.35 -4.11
C TYR A 72 1.72 10.22 -2.62
N LEU A 73 1.70 11.32 -1.86
CA LEU A 73 1.50 11.28 -0.41
C LEU A 73 0.14 10.71 -0.01
N VAL A 74 -0.93 11.02 -0.76
CA VAL A 74 -2.29 10.54 -0.46
C VAL A 74 -2.44 9.01 -0.53
N THR A 75 -1.50 8.33 -1.19
CA THR A 75 -1.47 6.86 -1.31
C THR A 75 -0.75 6.18 -0.15
N ILE A 76 -0.14 6.95 0.76
CA ILE A 76 0.62 6.40 1.89
C ILE A 76 -0.34 6.01 3.01
N PHE A 77 -0.31 4.74 3.38
CA PHE A 77 -1.11 4.20 4.47
C PHE A 77 -0.62 4.66 5.85
N PRO A 78 -1.51 5.02 6.81
CA PRO A 78 -1.13 5.46 8.16
C PRO A 78 -0.28 4.48 8.96
N GLU A 79 -0.49 3.18 8.77
CA GLU A 79 0.21 2.10 9.46
C GLU A 79 1.59 1.78 8.86
N SER A 80 1.97 2.48 7.80
CA SER A 80 3.29 2.34 7.19
C SER A 80 4.39 2.96 8.04
N LYS A 81 5.59 2.39 8.00
CA LYS A 81 6.76 2.93 8.72
C LYS A 81 7.14 4.36 8.33
N CYS A 82 6.83 4.80 7.12
CA CYS A 82 7.25 6.11 6.61
C CYS A 82 6.16 7.19 6.68
N TYR A 83 4.99 6.89 7.26
CA TYR A 83 3.86 7.83 7.37
C TYR A 83 4.23 9.12 8.13
N SER A 84 5.00 9.03 9.21
CA SER A 84 5.44 10.21 9.96
C SER A 84 6.31 11.15 9.11
N ALA A 85 7.16 10.60 8.25
CA ALA A 85 7.98 11.37 7.31
C ALA A 85 7.12 12.00 6.20
N ALA A 86 6.13 11.27 5.70
CA ALA A 86 5.16 11.77 4.72
C ALA A 86 4.38 12.99 5.26
N ILE A 87 3.90 12.91 6.50
CA ILE A 87 3.25 14.04 7.19
C ILE A 87 4.20 15.22 7.36
N ALA A 88 5.47 14.97 7.70
CA ALA A 88 6.46 16.04 7.82
C ALA A 88 6.68 16.78 6.48
N LEU A 89 6.80 16.04 5.38
CA LEU A 89 6.93 16.63 4.04
C LEU A 89 5.68 17.43 3.65
N GLN A 90 4.48 16.91 3.92
CA GLN A 90 3.23 17.65 3.68
C GLN A 90 3.21 19.00 4.43
N ARG A 91 3.64 19.01 5.70
CA ARG A 91 3.70 20.25 6.50
C ARG A 91 4.72 21.24 5.95
N GLU A 92 5.88 20.77 5.51
CA GLU A 92 6.89 21.60 4.84
C GLU A 92 6.31 22.27 3.59
N MET A 93 5.67 21.49 2.71
CA MET A 93 5.04 22.01 1.50
C MET A 93 3.97 23.06 1.82
N LYS A 94 3.10 22.79 2.80
CA LYS A 94 2.05 23.73 3.24
C LYS A 94 2.64 25.03 3.81
N ALA A 95 3.77 24.96 4.51
CA ALA A 95 4.42 26.15 5.05
C ALA A 95 5.05 27.02 3.95
N GLN A 96 5.56 26.40 2.89
CA GLN A 96 6.25 27.09 1.80
C GLN A 96 5.29 27.59 0.72
N VAL A 97 4.31 26.77 0.35
CA VAL A 97 3.27 27.11 -0.61
C VAL A 97 2.08 27.68 0.17
N LYS A 98 2.05 29.01 0.32
CA LYS A 98 0.97 29.75 1.01
C LYS A 98 -0.41 29.67 0.34
N ALA A 99 -0.53 28.98 -0.79
CA ALA A 99 -1.79 28.74 -1.49
C ALA A 99 -2.56 27.58 -0.84
N ASP A 100 -3.86 27.47 -1.13
CA ASP A 100 -4.77 26.44 -0.59
C ASP A 100 -4.36 25.00 -0.97
N LEU A 101 -3.26 24.50 -0.40
CA LEU A 101 -2.85 23.09 -0.43
C LEU A 101 -3.84 22.19 0.32
N ASP A 102 -4.76 22.81 1.05
CA ASP A 102 -5.75 22.20 1.93
C ASP A 102 -6.82 21.41 1.19
N PHE A 103 -6.98 21.60 -0.13
CA PHE A 103 -8.01 20.90 -0.88
C PHE A 103 -7.64 19.46 -1.28
N GLU A 104 -6.35 19.12 -1.38
CA GLU A 104 -5.94 17.88 -2.08
C GLU A 104 -5.29 16.81 -1.22
N ILE A 105 -4.60 17.16 -0.14
CA ILE A 105 -3.87 16.16 0.67
C ILE A 105 -4.63 15.84 1.95
N LYS A 106 -5.72 15.08 1.82
CA LYS A 106 -6.39 14.43 2.97
C LYS A 106 -5.69 13.12 3.31
N MET A 107 -4.68 13.19 4.17
CA MET A 107 -4.08 11.99 4.78
C MET A 107 -5.03 11.43 5.85
N TYR A 108 -5.25 10.11 5.84
CA TYR A 108 -6.16 9.41 6.75
C TYR A 108 -5.69 9.49 8.21
N ASN A 109 -6.59 9.76 9.17
CA ASN A 109 -6.25 9.94 10.59
C ASN A 109 -6.74 8.81 11.53
N ASP A 110 -7.51 7.83 11.06
CA ASP A 110 -8.21 6.87 11.95
C ASP A 110 -7.68 5.42 11.85
N ALA A 111 -6.85 5.02 12.83
CA ALA A 111 -6.11 3.75 12.83
C ALA A 111 -6.96 2.46 12.98
N VAL A 112 -8.13 2.52 13.64
CA VAL A 112 -8.89 1.30 14.02
C VAL A 112 -9.81 0.79 12.90
N SER A 113 -10.39 1.66 12.07
CA SER A 113 -11.19 1.22 10.91
C SER A 113 -10.34 0.58 9.81
N LEU A 114 -9.04 0.93 9.79
CA LEU A 114 -8.09 0.48 8.78
C LEU A 114 -7.75 -1.00 8.92
N GLU A 115 -7.65 -1.58 10.11
CA GLU A 115 -7.27 -3.00 10.27
C GLU A 115 -8.26 -3.98 9.63
N GLN A 116 -9.56 -3.67 9.71
CA GLN A 116 -10.60 -4.51 9.14
C GLN A 116 -10.73 -4.27 7.62
N GLN A 117 -10.67 -3.01 7.20
CA GLN A 117 -10.59 -2.64 5.78
C GLN A 117 -9.34 -3.22 5.10
N ARG A 118 -8.24 -3.36 5.84
CA ARG A 118 -6.99 -3.99 5.39
C ARG A 118 -7.26 -5.43 4.96
N ILE A 119 -7.76 -6.28 5.86
CA ILE A 119 -7.99 -7.70 5.56
C ILE A 119 -8.91 -7.86 4.34
N GLU A 120 -9.95 -7.02 4.24
CA GLU A 120 -10.90 -7.03 3.13
C GLU A 120 -10.29 -6.56 1.80
N ALA A 121 -9.53 -5.46 1.81
CA ALA A 121 -8.82 -4.96 0.64
C ALA A 121 -7.82 -6.00 0.09
N TRP A 122 -7.16 -6.76 0.97
CA TRP A 122 -6.21 -7.79 0.54
C TRP A 122 -6.87 -9.04 0.00
N LYS A 123 -7.98 -9.46 0.59
CA LYS A 123 -8.83 -10.49 -0.03
C LYS A 123 -9.26 -10.05 -1.42
N ALA A 124 -9.60 -8.78 -1.63
CA ALA A 124 -9.96 -8.24 -2.94
C ALA A 124 -8.77 -8.24 -3.93
N VAL A 125 -7.57 -7.83 -3.51
CA VAL A 125 -6.34 -7.87 -4.35
C VAL A 125 -5.97 -9.30 -4.74
N GLY A 126 -5.97 -10.24 -3.78
CA GLY A 126 -5.74 -11.65 -4.04
C GLY A 126 -6.77 -12.24 -5.01
N THR A 127 -8.05 -11.87 -4.85
CA THR A 127 -9.12 -12.26 -5.77
C THR A 127 -8.91 -11.67 -7.18
N ALA A 128 -8.48 -10.42 -7.28
CA ALA A 128 -8.21 -9.78 -8.58
C ALA A 128 -7.01 -10.41 -9.30
N PHE A 129 -5.93 -10.74 -8.57
CA PHE A 129 -4.81 -11.49 -9.11
C PHE A 129 -5.24 -12.88 -9.60
N ALA A 130 -6.05 -13.60 -8.80
CA ALA A 130 -6.62 -14.89 -9.16
C ALA A 130 -7.43 -14.83 -10.46
N LYS A 131 -8.25 -13.80 -10.64
CA LYS A 131 -9.00 -13.57 -11.88
C LYS A 131 -8.07 -13.34 -13.08
N ARG A 132 -7.08 -12.44 -12.94
CA ARG A 132 -6.11 -12.15 -14.02
C ARG A 132 -5.28 -13.36 -14.44
N LYS A 133 -4.91 -14.22 -13.48
CA LYS A 133 -4.14 -15.45 -13.72
C LYS A 133 -5.02 -16.65 -14.09
N GLY A 134 -6.26 -16.70 -13.63
CA GLY A 134 -7.23 -17.76 -13.92
C GLY A 134 -7.51 -17.89 -15.42
N ASP A 135 -7.55 -16.77 -16.14
CA ASP A 135 -7.63 -16.76 -17.60
C ASP A 135 -6.39 -17.40 -18.27
N THR A 136 -5.25 -17.45 -17.58
CA THR A 136 -4.01 -18.09 -18.06
C THR A 136 -3.87 -19.55 -17.61
N TYR A 137 -4.35 -19.90 -16.41
CA TYR A 137 -4.28 -21.28 -15.88
C TYR A 137 -5.29 -22.25 -16.49
N VAL A 138 -6.43 -21.76 -17.00
CA VAL A 138 -7.40 -22.60 -17.75
C VAL A 138 -6.87 -22.99 -19.13
N VAL A 139 -5.94 -22.21 -19.72
CA VAL A 139 -5.35 -22.49 -21.04
C VAL A 139 -4.21 -23.52 -20.97
N LEU A 140 -3.53 -23.64 -19.81
CA LEU A 140 -2.39 -24.56 -19.61
C LEU A 140 -2.76 -25.92 -18.99
N ARG A 141 -4.06 -26.17 -18.76
CA ARG A 141 -4.60 -27.48 -18.35
C ARG A 141 -5.55 -28.05 -19.42
N ARG A 142 -5.18 -27.96 -20.69
CA ARG A 142 -5.70 -28.83 -21.75
C ARG A 142 -4.62 -29.81 -22.20
#